data_AF-A0AA40DA58-F1
#
_entry.id   AF-A0AA40DA58-F1
#
_cell.length_a   1.000
_cell.length_b   1.000
_cell.length_c   1.000
_cell.angle_alpha   90.00
_cell.angle_beta   90.00
_cell.angle_gamma   90.00
#
_symmetry.space_group_name_H-M   'P 1'
#
loop_
_entity.id
_entity.type
_entity.pdbx_description
1 polymer ?
#
loop_
_entity_poly.entity_id
_entity_poly.type
_entity_poly.pdbx_seq_one_letter_code
_entity_poly.pdbx_strand_id
1 'polypeptide(L)'
;MTSNPPHVLGRFFLVKEYLKGKDSYWWPYISTLPQPDRLDTWALPAVWPEDDIECLEETNAHVAIREIQANIKKEYKHARKILKELDFPGWQEYTQLLYKWAFCIFTSRSFRPSLILSQKTQDHILGLTPSGTKVDDFSILQPLLDIANHDLTSKYRWNLETDGTCQLICNNAYQPGQQVFNNYGLKSNSELLLGYGFILPATGALHNDYVHVKSRRPPSSQQKNEPQDFLISLRPFSDPSSVAGRSRVFSHQDARLNALPGLSRIEPGLIRDLASAVATSPDELAALQQWVQGTEEGIPTELDELLERIQQTLGAKVQFDYQRFQSVEIESADNQNQELAVRYRNQYEAVLEAAMDELSRALVPNHLEKLVKGEQ
;
A
#
# COMPACT_ATOMS: atom_id res chain seq x y z
N MET A 1 27.47 6.00 -17.87
CA MET A 1 27.02 4.85 -17.07
C MET A 1 25.74 5.27 -16.39
N THR A 2 24.64 4.55 -16.56
CA THR A 2 23.41 4.79 -15.78
C THR A 2 23.74 4.52 -14.31
N SER A 3 23.66 5.55 -13.45
CA SER A 3 23.88 5.39 -12.02
C SER A 3 22.83 4.49 -11.41
N ASN A 4 23.18 3.72 -10.37
CA ASN A 4 22.19 2.99 -9.59
C ASN A 4 21.22 3.99 -8.93
N PRO A 5 19.94 3.64 -8.80
CA PRO A 5 19.00 4.42 -8.00
C PRO A 5 19.49 4.60 -6.56
N PRO A 6 19.24 5.76 -5.90
CA PRO A 6 19.71 6.02 -4.54
C PRO A 6 19.32 4.94 -3.51
N HIS A 7 18.10 4.39 -3.58
CA HIS A 7 17.66 3.32 -2.68
C HIS A 7 18.49 2.02 -2.79
N VAL A 8 19.01 1.71 -3.99
CA VAL A 8 19.89 0.55 -4.20
C VAL A 8 21.23 0.78 -3.50
N LEU A 9 21.77 1.99 -3.60
CA LEU A 9 23.02 2.37 -2.93
C LEU A 9 22.89 2.28 -1.41
N GLY A 10 21.76 2.75 -0.84
CA GLY A 10 21.49 2.64 0.60
C GLY A 10 21.53 1.20 1.11
N ARG A 11 20.94 0.25 0.37
CA ARG A 11 20.99 -1.18 0.71
C ARG A 11 22.41 -1.74 0.66
N PHE A 12 23.18 -1.43 -0.38
CA PHE A 12 24.60 -1.86 -0.47
C PHE A 12 25.47 -1.21 0.61
N PHE A 13 25.18 0.03 1.01
CA PHE A 13 25.85 0.70 2.11
C PHE A 13 25.60 -0.02 3.44
N LEU A 14 24.37 -0.41 3.73
CA LEU A 14 24.05 -1.21 4.92
C LEU A 14 24.80 -2.56 4.90
N VAL A 15 24.85 -3.25 3.75
CA VAL A 15 25.64 -4.49 3.60
C VAL A 15 27.12 -4.24 3.86
N LYS A 16 27.69 -3.16 3.33
CA LYS A 16 29.09 -2.77 3.57
C LYS A 16 29.37 -2.59 5.06
N GLU A 17 28.52 -1.84 5.76
CA GLU A 17 28.70 -1.57 7.18
C GLU A 17 28.46 -2.82 8.05
N TYR A 18 27.56 -3.72 7.64
CA TYR A 18 27.42 -5.04 8.25
C TYR A 18 28.70 -5.89 8.11
N LEU A 19 29.28 -5.97 6.91
CA LEU A 19 30.49 -6.76 6.64
C LEU A 19 31.72 -6.28 7.42
N LYS A 20 31.79 -4.99 7.76
CA LYS A 20 32.83 -4.44 8.64
C LYS A 20 32.74 -4.94 10.08
N GLY A 21 31.62 -5.54 10.49
CA GLY A 21 31.44 -6.01 11.85
C GLY A 21 31.64 -4.90 12.88
N LYS A 22 32.37 -5.21 13.96
CA LYS A 22 32.68 -4.27 15.06
C LYS A 22 33.52 -3.06 14.64
N ASP A 23 34.14 -3.09 13.46
CA ASP A 23 34.88 -1.94 12.91
C ASP A 23 33.96 -0.92 12.23
N SER A 24 32.66 -1.21 12.10
CA SER A 24 31.67 -0.24 11.67
C SER A 24 31.28 0.69 12.82
N TYR A 25 31.25 2.00 12.53
CA TYR A 25 30.63 2.99 13.40
C TYR A 25 29.17 2.65 13.75
N TRP A 26 28.45 2.04 12.81
CA TRP A 26 27.04 1.68 12.95
C TRP A 26 26.82 0.30 13.57
N TRP A 27 27.87 -0.43 13.94
CA TRP A 27 27.74 -1.77 14.53
C TRP A 27 26.81 -1.85 15.75
N PRO A 28 26.80 -0.87 16.69
CA PRO A 28 25.88 -0.90 17.81
C PRO A 28 24.39 -0.89 17.39
N TYR A 29 24.07 -0.30 16.24
CA TYR A 29 22.73 -0.35 15.66
C TYR A 29 22.53 -1.61 14.83
N ILE A 30 23.47 -1.93 13.94
CA ILE A 30 23.34 -3.08 13.02
C ILE A 30 23.19 -4.40 13.80
N SER A 31 23.87 -4.55 14.93
CA SER A 31 23.78 -5.75 15.78
C SER A 31 22.45 -5.91 16.53
N THR A 32 21.58 -4.89 16.56
CA THR A 32 20.23 -4.98 17.15
C THR A 32 19.15 -5.27 16.11
N LEU A 33 19.47 -5.18 14.82
CA LEU A 33 18.55 -5.55 13.75
C LEU A 33 18.33 -7.07 13.70
N PRO A 34 17.22 -7.55 13.10
CA PRO A 34 17.11 -8.95 12.69
C PRO A 34 18.32 -9.33 11.84
N GLN A 35 19.04 -10.38 12.22
CA GLN A 35 20.32 -10.73 11.59
C GLN A 35 20.11 -11.56 10.31
N PRO A 36 21.00 -11.45 9.30
CA PRO A 36 20.82 -12.10 8.01
C PRO A 36 20.96 -13.64 8.04
N ASP A 37 21.53 -14.20 9.09
CA ASP A 37 21.66 -15.64 9.34
C ASP A 37 20.40 -16.25 9.98
N ARG A 38 19.45 -15.43 10.44
CA ARG A 38 18.17 -15.85 11.04
C ARG A 38 17.01 -15.60 10.08
N LEU A 39 16.92 -16.43 9.04
CA LEU A 39 15.91 -16.31 7.98
C LEU A 39 14.47 -16.36 8.50
N ASP A 40 14.23 -17.09 9.60
CA ASP A 40 12.94 -17.17 10.30
C ASP A 40 12.45 -15.82 10.83
N THR A 41 13.35 -14.84 11.00
CA THR A 41 13.00 -13.49 11.46
C THR A 41 12.68 -12.51 10.33
N TRP A 42 12.79 -12.95 9.07
CA TRP A 42 12.53 -12.10 7.91
C TRP A 42 11.02 -12.08 7.60
N ALA A 43 10.33 -11.08 8.14
CA ALA A 43 8.87 -11.03 8.11
C ALA A 43 8.24 -10.74 6.73
N LEU A 44 9.01 -10.33 5.72
CA LEU A 44 8.43 -9.82 4.47
C LEU A 44 8.12 -10.95 3.46
N PRO A 45 6.90 -11.01 2.90
CA PRO A 45 6.52 -12.05 1.94
C PRO A 45 7.42 -12.17 0.70
N ALA A 46 8.02 -11.06 0.26
CA ALA A 46 8.91 -11.06 -0.91
C ALA A 46 10.15 -11.96 -0.76
N VAL A 47 10.48 -12.38 0.46
CA VAL A 47 11.64 -13.23 0.77
C VAL A 47 11.26 -14.57 1.42
N TRP A 48 9.97 -14.88 1.53
CA TRP A 48 9.49 -16.16 2.02
C TRP A 48 9.86 -17.33 1.07
N PRO A 49 9.86 -18.57 1.57
CA PRO A 49 9.77 -19.77 0.75
C PRO A 49 8.61 -19.71 -0.24
N GLU A 50 8.74 -20.43 -1.36
CA GLU A 50 7.75 -20.39 -2.44
C GLU A 50 6.39 -20.94 -1.99
N ASP A 51 6.37 -22.08 -1.29
CA ASP A 51 5.15 -22.70 -0.73
C ASP A 51 4.36 -21.75 0.20
N ASP A 52 5.06 -20.87 0.93
CA ASP A 52 4.42 -19.84 1.77
C ASP A 52 3.80 -18.71 0.93
N ILE A 53 4.42 -18.38 -0.21
CA ILE A 53 3.94 -17.35 -1.14
C ILE A 53 2.74 -17.85 -1.94
N GLU A 54 2.71 -19.14 -2.27
CA GLU A 54 1.58 -19.79 -2.95
C GLU A 54 0.28 -19.65 -2.14
N CYS A 55 0.38 -19.63 -0.81
CA CYS A 55 -0.74 -19.32 0.09
C CYS A 55 -1.31 -17.89 -0.07
N LEU A 56 -0.72 -17.03 -0.91
CA LEU A 56 -1.23 -15.69 -1.22
C LEU A 56 -1.79 -15.60 -2.66
N GLU A 57 -1.81 -16.69 -3.42
CA GLU A 57 -2.26 -16.69 -4.81
C GLU A 57 -3.63 -16.02 -5.02
N GLU A 58 -3.78 -15.38 -6.18
CA GLU A 58 -5.02 -14.68 -6.54
C GLU A 58 -5.42 -13.52 -5.60
N THR A 59 -4.48 -13.02 -4.79
CA THR A 59 -4.63 -11.75 -4.04
C THR A 59 -3.77 -10.63 -4.63
N ASN A 60 -4.07 -9.38 -4.23
CA ASN A 60 -3.22 -8.23 -4.58
C ASN A 60 -1.78 -8.36 -4.05
N ALA A 61 -1.62 -8.95 -2.86
CA ALA A 61 -0.30 -9.14 -2.26
C ALA A 61 0.59 -10.06 -3.12
N HIS A 62 0.05 -11.16 -3.67
CA HIS A 62 0.83 -12.06 -4.52
C HIS A 62 1.34 -11.39 -5.79
N VAL A 63 0.50 -10.59 -6.48
CA VAL A 63 0.93 -9.83 -7.66
C VAL A 63 2.08 -8.88 -7.29
N ALA A 64 1.96 -8.14 -6.19
CA ALA A 64 2.98 -7.22 -5.73
C ALA A 64 4.29 -7.93 -5.34
N ILE A 65 4.21 -9.10 -4.70
CA ILE A 65 5.38 -9.92 -4.34
C ILE A 65 6.20 -10.27 -5.57
N ARG A 66 5.57 -10.71 -6.66
CA ARG A 66 6.29 -11.07 -7.90
C ARG A 66 6.99 -9.86 -8.52
N GLU A 67 6.33 -8.71 -8.55
CA GLU A 67 6.92 -7.45 -9.01
C GLU A 67 8.14 -7.06 -8.16
N ILE A 68 8.03 -7.14 -6.83
CA ILE A 68 9.11 -6.86 -5.87
C ILE A 68 10.28 -7.82 -6.08
N GLN A 69 10.04 -9.13 -6.16
CA GLN A 69 11.09 -10.14 -6.37
C GLN A 69 11.87 -9.91 -7.67
N ALA A 70 11.16 -9.58 -8.76
CA ALA A 70 11.78 -9.26 -10.04
C ALA A 70 12.67 -8.01 -9.94
N ASN A 71 12.20 -6.96 -9.26
CA ASN A 71 12.94 -5.72 -9.04
C ASN A 71 14.20 -5.96 -8.18
N ILE A 72 14.07 -6.63 -7.03
CA ILE A 72 15.21 -6.96 -6.15
C ILE A 72 16.28 -7.73 -6.93
N LYS A 73 15.89 -8.73 -7.72
CA LYS A 73 16.81 -9.55 -8.52
C LYS A 73 17.52 -8.71 -9.58
N LYS A 74 16.80 -7.83 -10.27
CA LYS A 74 17.36 -6.92 -11.30
C LYS A 74 18.34 -5.92 -10.68
N GLU A 75 17.94 -5.25 -9.60
CA GLU A 75 18.75 -4.25 -8.90
C GLU A 75 20.04 -4.86 -8.35
N TYR A 76 19.95 -5.99 -7.64
CA TYR A 76 21.12 -6.70 -7.12
C TYR A 76 22.11 -7.07 -8.22
N LYS A 77 21.64 -7.70 -9.30
CA LYS A 77 22.49 -8.12 -10.42
C LYS A 77 23.21 -6.94 -11.06
N HIS A 78 22.49 -5.83 -11.28
CA HIS A 78 23.05 -4.63 -11.89
C HIS A 78 24.12 -3.98 -10.99
N ALA A 79 23.80 -3.73 -9.72
CA ALA A 79 24.71 -3.10 -8.79
C ALA A 79 25.95 -3.95 -8.49
N ARG A 80 25.79 -5.27 -8.33
CA ARG A 80 26.93 -6.18 -8.12
C ARG A 80 27.83 -6.28 -9.35
N LYS A 81 27.26 -6.21 -10.56
CA LYS A 81 28.05 -6.13 -11.80
C LYS A 81 28.94 -4.87 -11.80
N ILE A 82 28.39 -3.72 -11.39
CA ILE A 82 29.16 -2.48 -11.28
C ILE A 82 30.29 -2.61 -10.25
N LEU A 83 30.04 -3.18 -9.06
CA LEU A 83 31.09 -3.42 -8.07
C LEU A 83 32.23 -4.28 -8.62
N LYS A 84 31.89 -5.33 -9.38
CA LYS A 84 32.87 -6.18 -10.05
C LYS A 84 33.68 -5.42 -11.11
N GLU A 85 33.02 -4.64 -11.96
CA GLU A 85 33.66 -3.86 -13.04
C GLU A 85 34.60 -2.78 -12.50
N LEU A 86 34.31 -2.24 -11.31
CA LEU A 86 35.14 -1.27 -10.60
C LEU A 86 36.23 -1.92 -9.73
N ASP A 87 36.34 -3.25 -9.71
CA ASP A 87 37.21 -4.01 -8.82
C ASP A 87 37.08 -3.57 -7.35
N PHE A 88 35.83 -3.34 -6.90
CA PHE A 88 35.57 -2.89 -5.55
C PHE A 88 36.02 -3.96 -4.53
N PRO A 89 36.79 -3.61 -3.48
CA PRO A 89 37.30 -4.58 -2.51
C PRO A 89 36.18 -5.43 -1.89
N GLY A 90 36.35 -6.75 -1.92
CA GLY A 90 35.38 -7.68 -1.33
C GLY A 90 34.02 -7.74 -2.04
N TRP A 91 33.90 -7.30 -3.29
CA TRP A 91 32.61 -7.30 -4.03
C TRP A 91 31.93 -8.68 -4.07
N GLN A 92 32.69 -9.77 -3.94
CA GLN A 92 32.17 -11.14 -3.86
C GLN A 92 31.30 -11.37 -2.62
N GLU A 93 31.62 -10.73 -1.50
CA GLU A 93 30.95 -10.85 -0.20
C GLU A 93 29.57 -10.18 -0.17
N TYR A 94 29.29 -9.30 -1.15
CA TYR A 94 27.96 -8.72 -1.36
C TYR A 94 27.04 -9.76 -1.99
N THR A 95 26.62 -10.72 -1.19
CA THR A 95 25.75 -11.83 -1.60
C THR A 95 24.30 -11.38 -1.80
N GLN A 96 23.54 -12.18 -2.56
CA GLN A 96 22.11 -11.91 -2.77
C GLN A 96 21.34 -12.01 -1.45
N LEU A 97 21.79 -12.87 -0.53
CA LEU A 97 21.24 -13.00 0.81
C LEU A 97 21.35 -11.67 1.56
N LEU A 98 22.54 -11.08 1.66
CA LEU A 98 22.73 -9.80 2.34
C LEU A 98 21.96 -8.66 1.67
N TYR A 99 21.81 -8.69 0.35
CA TYR A 99 20.99 -7.70 -0.35
C TYR A 99 19.49 -7.83 -0.03
N LYS A 100 18.95 -9.07 0.02
CA LYS A 100 17.57 -9.32 0.45
C LYS A 100 17.35 -8.92 1.90
N TRP A 101 18.30 -9.21 2.78
CA TRP A 101 18.29 -8.74 4.17
C TRP A 101 18.20 -7.22 4.25
N ALA A 102 19.10 -6.51 3.55
CA ALA A 102 19.09 -5.05 3.52
C ALA A 102 17.79 -4.49 2.93
N PHE A 103 17.22 -5.15 1.91
CA PHE A 103 15.88 -4.83 1.42
C PHE A 103 14.83 -4.93 2.55
N CYS A 104 14.80 -6.03 3.31
CA CYS A 104 13.86 -6.20 4.41
C CYS A 104 14.01 -5.13 5.49
N ILE A 105 15.25 -4.81 5.88
CA ILE A 105 15.52 -3.75 6.86
C ILE A 105 15.00 -2.41 6.36
N PHE A 106 15.38 -1.98 5.15
CA PHE A 106 14.93 -0.69 4.62
C PHE A 106 13.40 -0.64 4.45
N THR A 107 12.79 -1.68 3.91
CA THR A 107 11.34 -1.71 3.67
C THR A 107 10.53 -1.63 4.97
N SER A 108 10.99 -2.28 6.04
CA SER A 108 10.24 -2.36 7.31
C SER A 108 10.60 -1.27 8.34
N ARG A 109 11.77 -0.63 8.23
CA ARG A 109 12.31 0.25 9.29
C ARG A 109 12.68 1.66 8.84
N SER A 110 12.73 1.91 7.54
CA SER A 110 13.18 3.23 7.06
C SER A 110 12.08 4.28 7.12
N PHE A 111 12.53 5.53 7.19
CA PHE A 111 11.70 6.72 7.15
C PHE A 111 11.94 7.49 5.86
N ARG A 112 10.89 8.17 5.39
CA ARG A 112 11.02 9.15 4.31
C ARG A 112 11.78 10.37 4.82
N PRO A 113 12.83 10.83 4.12
CA PRO A 113 13.57 12.04 4.50
C PRO A 113 12.66 13.26 4.70
N SER A 114 11.67 13.47 3.82
CA SER A 114 10.71 14.58 3.93
C SER A 114 9.87 14.56 5.20
N LEU A 115 9.69 13.40 5.82
CA LEU A 115 8.88 13.22 7.02
C LEU A 115 9.66 13.55 8.31
N ILE A 116 10.97 13.27 8.33
CA ILE A 116 11.76 13.24 9.57
C ILE A 116 12.91 14.25 9.65
N LEU A 117 13.19 14.97 8.55
CA LEU A 117 14.29 15.95 8.48
C LEU A 117 13.80 17.39 8.28
N SER A 118 14.52 18.36 8.85
CA SER A 118 14.30 19.80 8.59
C SER A 118 14.58 20.14 7.13
N GLN A 119 13.90 21.18 6.60
CA GLN A 119 14.12 21.62 5.21
C GLN A 119 15.59 21.91 4.92
N LYS A 120 16.30 22.56 5.84
CA LYS A 120 17.72 22.85 5.70
C LYS A 120 18.58 21.58 5.60
N THR A 121 18.24 20.55 6.37
CA THR A 121 18.93 19.26 6.31
C THR A 121 18.62 18.53 5.01
N GLN A 122 17.37 18.59 4.54
CA GLN A 122 16.97 18.09 3.23
C GLN A 122 17.79 18.77 2.11
N ASP A 123 17.87 20.11 2.12
CA ASP A 123 18.63 20.89 1.13
C ASP A 123 20.13 20.54 1.16
N HIS A 124 20.69 20.37 2.36
CA HIS A 124 22.08 19.97 2.53
C HIS A 124 22.35 18.59 1.91
N ILE A 125 21.51 17.59 2.20
CA ILE A 125 21.67 16.25 1.65
C ILE A 125 21.48 16.27 0.13
N LEU A 126 20.49 16.99 -0.39
CA LEU A 126 20.29 17.14 -1.83
C LEU A 126 21.52 17.74 -2.52
N GLY A 127 22.21 18.69 -1.87
CA GLY A 127 23.49 19.23 -2.33
C GLY A 127 24.65 18.23 -2.40
N LEU A 128 24.55 17.08 -1.72
CA LEU A 128 25.52 15.98 -1.76
C LEU A 128 25.13 14.88 -2.76
N THR A 129 23.92 14.92 -3.32
CA THR A 129 23.40 13.91 -4.24
C THR A 129 23.52 14.35 -5.71
N PRO A 130 23.51 13.40 -6.68
CA PRO A 130 23.49 13.74 -8.10
C PRO A 130 22.32 14.67 -8.47
N SER A 131 22.55 15.56 -9.44
CA SER A 131 21.51 16.48 -9.93
C SER A 131 20.26 15.73 -10.39
N GLY A 132 19.08 16.21 -9.99
CA GLY A 132 17.79 15.59 -10.29
C GLY A 132 17.31 14.55 -9.27
N THR A 133 18.13 14.22 -8.26
CA THR A 133 17.68 13.43 -7.10
C THR A 133 16.62 14.21 -6.32
N LYS A 134 15.50 13.57 -6.01
CA LYS A 134 14.47 14.10 -5.13
C LYS A 134 14.70 13.64 -3.70
N VAL A 135 14.17 14.39 -2.75
CA VAL A 135 14.39 14.15 -1.31
C VAL A 135 13.96 12.76 -0.86
N ASP A 136 12.88 12.22 -1.45
CA ASP A 136 12.31 10.92 -1.13
C ASP A 136 12.73 9.81 -2.12
N ASP A 137 13.73 10.04 -2.99
CA ASP A 137 14.30 8.99 -3.86
C ASP A 137 15.14 7.96 -3.08
N PHE A 138 15.38 8.22 -1.79
CA PHE A 138 16.02 7.30 -0.84
C PHE A 138 15.29 7.33 0.50
N SER A 139 15.67 6.42 1.38
CA SER A 139 15.10 6.30 2.72
C SER A 139 16.20 6.27 3.77
N ILE A 140 15.86 6.65 5.00
CA ILE A 140 16.83 6.76 6.10
C ILE A 140 16.48 5.74 7.18
N LEU A 141 17.50 5.04 7.67
CA LEU A 141 17.40 4.25 8.89
C LEU A 141 17.78 5.16 10.06
N GLN A 142 16.90 5.24 11.05
CA GLN A 142 17.09 6.09 12.21
C GLN A 142 17.16 5.21 13.46
N PRO A 143 18.37 4.88 13.94
CA PRO A 143 18.55 4.07 15.13
C PRO A 143 17.71 4.59 16.30
N LEU A 144 17.25 3.68 17.16
CA LEU A 144 16.33 3.92 18.28
C LEU A 144 14.89 4.26 17.86
N LEU A 145 14.67 5.06 16.81
CA LEU A 145 13.30 5.46 16.42
C LEU A 145 12.58 4.39 15.60
N ASP A 146 13.32 3.51 14.94
CA ASP A 146 12.80 2.40 14.14
C ASP A 146 12.39 1.16 14.96
N ILE A 147 12.41 1.24 16.30
CA ILE A 147 11.97 0.15 17.18
C ILE A 147 10.49 0.24 17.56
N ALA A 148 9.87 1.42 17.38
CA ALA A 148 8.50 1.66 17.81
C ALA A 148 7.51 0.94 16.90
N ASN A 149 6.65 0.10 17.47
CA ASN A 149 5.66 -0.68 16.74
C ASN A 149 4.47 0.17 16.27
N HIS A 150 3.71 -0.36 15.31
CA HIS A 150 2.56 0.30 14.70
C HIS A 150 1.30 0.27 15.58
N ASP A 151 0.63 1.41 15.71
CA ASP A 151 -0.77 1.52 16.09
C ASP A 151 -1.38 2.72 15.37
N LEU A 152 -2.34 2.50 14.48
CA LEU A 152 -2.96 3.56 13.68
C LEU A 152 -3.61 4.67 14.52
N THR A 153 -4.01 4.37 15.75
CA THR A 153 -4.65 5.34 16.66
C THR A 153 -3.65 6.21 17.42
N SER A 154 -2.36 5.86 17.34
CA SER A 154 -1.29 6.62 17.99
C SER A 154 -1.07 7.97 17.32
N LYS A 155 -1.07 9.01 18.14
CA LYS A 155 -0.90 10.41 17.78
C LYS A 155 0.54 10.82 18.05
N TYR A 156 1.30 11.02 16.99
CA TYR A 156 2.69 11.48 17.07
C TYR A 156 2.91 12.67 16.13
N ARG A 157 3.98 13.43 16.38
CA ARG A 157 4.50 14.42 15.44
C ARG A 157 6.02 14.39 15.41
N TRP A 158 6.57 14.66 14.23
CA TRP A 158 8.00 14.93 14.09
C TRP A 158 8.26 16.41 14.37
N ASN A 159 9.24 16.72 15.23
CA ASN A 159 9.72 18.09 15.38
C ASN A 159 10.86 18.32 14.37
N LEU A 160 10.60 19.17 13.39
CA LEU A 160 11.52 19.49 12.29
C LEU A 160 12.17 20.88 12.46
N GLU A 161 11.89 21.58 13.57
CA GLU A 161 12.35 22.96 13.80
C GLU A 161 13.80 23.00 14.32
N THR A 162 14.30 21.91 14.86
CA THR A 162 15.65 21.83 15.44
C THR A 162 16.60 21.10 14.51
N ASP A 163 17.50 21.84 13.86
CA ASP A 163 18.54 21.25 13.03
C ASP A 163 19.46 20.32 13.84
N GLY A 164 19.86 19.22 13.20
CA GLY A 164 20.80 18.26 13.81
C GLY A 164 20.19 17.31 14.85
N THR A 165 18.89 17.39 15.13
CA THR A 165 18.18 16.41 15.96
C THR A 165 16.91 15.92 15.30
N CYS A 166 16.61 14.63 15.43
CA CYS A 166 15.35 14.03 14.99
C CYS A 166 14.52 13.70 16.24
N GLN A 167 13.36 14.34 16.42
CA GLN A 167 12.53 14.14 17.61
C GLN A 167 11.14 13.66 17.20
N LEU A 168 10.76 12.50 17.75
CA LEU A 168 9.42 11.96 17.68
C LEU A 168 8.67 12.31 18.97
N ILE A 169 7.67 13.18 18.87
CA ILE A 169 6.87 13.62 20.02
C ILE A 169 5.58 12.82 20.03
N CYS A 170 5.38 12.01 21.07
CA CYS A 170 4.15 11.27 21.26
C CYS A 170 3.15 12.09 22.09
N ASN A 171 1.91 12.20 21.60
CA ASN A 171 0.84 12.96 22.24
C ASN A 171 -0.17 12.05 22.96
N ASN A 172 0.06 10.73 22.96
CA ASN A 172 -0.71 9.78 23.77
C ASN A 172 -0.21 9.82 25.22
N ALA A 173 -1.12 9.60 26.16
CA ALA A 173 -0.76 9.35 27.56
C ALA A 173 -0.37 7.88 27.72
N TYR A 174 0.79 7.61 28.32
CA TYR A 174 1.25 6.27 28.67
C TYR A 174 1.51 6.16 30.17
N GLN A 175 1.20 5.00 30.72
CA GLN A 175 1.57 4.59 32.07
C GLN A 175 2.89 3.81 32.06
N PRO A 176 3.65 3.80 33.18
CA PRO A 176 4.83 2.96 33.30
C PRO A 176 4.55 1.50 32.92
N GLY A 177 5.41 0.93 32.07
CA GLY A 177 5.27 -0.44 31.55
C GLY A 177 4.44 -0.57 30.27
N GLN A 178 3.75 0.49 29.82
CA GLN A 178 3.08 0.46 28.52
C GLN A 178 4.06 0.66 27.37
N GLN A 179 3.78 -0.02 26.26
CA GLN A 179 4.50 0.17 25.01
C GLN A 179 4.13 1.52 24.40
N VAL A 180 5.16 2.26 23.96
CA VAL A 180 5.00 3.47 23.16
C VAL A 180 4.97 3.07 21.69
N PHE A 181 3.89 3.41 21.01
CA PHE A 181 3.69 3.10 19.60
C PHE A 181 4.04 4.29 18.71
N ASN A 182 4.36 3.98 17.46
CA ASN A 182 4.38 4.89 16.33
C ASN A 182 3.19 4.56 15.42
N ASN A 183 2.87 5.42 14.46
CA ASN A 183 1.94 5.09 13.39
C ASN A 183 2.70 5.14 12.05
N TYR A 184 2.53 4.10 11.23
CA TYR A 184 3.30 3.90 9.99
C TYR A 184 2.61 4.51 8.77
N GLY A 185 1.54 5.28 9.01
CA GLY A 185 0.66 5.84 8.00
C GLY A 185 -0.62 5.03 7.83
N LEU A 186 -1.56 5.62 7.10
CA LEU A 186 -2.84 5.03 6.74
C LEU A 186 -2.65 3.98 5.65
N LYS A 187 -2.41 2.73 6.07
CA LYS A 187 -2.07 1.60 5.20
C LYS A 187 -3.16 0.54 5.20
N SER A 188 -3.40 -0.09 4.05
CA SER A 188 -4.19 -1.32 3.98
C SER A 188 -3.42 -2.51 4.57
N ASN A 189 -4.13 -3.60 4.88
CA ASN A 189 -3.51 -4.85 5.29
C ASN A 189 -2.61 -5.44 4.19
N SER A 190 -2.88 -5.16 2.91
CA SER A 190 -1.94 -5.52 1.84
C SER A 190 -0.62 -4.74 1.96
N GLU A 191 -0.68 -3.44 2.23
CA GLU A 191 0.50 -2.61 2.41
C GLU A 191 1.26 -2.93 3.71
N LEU A 192 0.54 -3.24 4.80
CA LEU A 192 1.15 -3.66 6.06
C LEU A 192 1.86 -5.01 5.92
N LEU A 193 1.23 -5.96 5.23
CA LEU A 193 1.82 -7.27 4.96
C LEU A 193 3.11 -7.15 4.12
N LEU A 194 3.05 -6.41 3.01
CA LEU A 194 4.19 -6.25 2.10
C LEU A 194 5.32 -5.39 2.68
N GLY A 195 4.97 -4.39 3.50
CA GLY A 195 5.92 -3.43 4.06
C GLY A 195 6.53 -3.86 5.39
N TYR A 196 5.77 -4.58 6.21
CA TYR A 196 6.12 -4.83 7.62
C TYR A 196 5.90 -6.27 8.08
N GLY A 197 5.26 -7.12 7.28
CA GLY A 197 5.08 -8.54 7.59
C GLY A 197 4.01 -8.82 8.65
N PHE A 198 2.98 -7.96 8.76
CA PHE A 198 1.83 -8.22 9.61
C PHE A 198 0.54 -7.63 9.01
N ILE A 199 -0.60 -8.05 9.55
CA ILE A 199 -1.92 -7.48 9.27
C ILE A 199 -2.63 -7.16 10.59
N LEU A 200 -3.62 -6.27 10.54
CA LEU A 200 -4.46 -5.91 11.67
C LEU A 200 -5.85 -6.53 11.52
N PRO A 201 -6.44 -7.12 12.58
CA PRO A 201 -7.80 -7.61 12.53
C PRO A 201 -8.80 -6.46 12.44
N ALA A 202 -9.91 -6.67 11.71
CA ALA A 202 -11.04 -5.77 11.76
C ALA A 202 -11.68 -5.77 13.17
N THR A 203 -11.95 -4.57 13.68
CA THR A 203 -12.69 -4.33 14.92
C THR A 203 -13.90 -3.44 14.62
N GLY A 204 -14.78 -3.20 15.59
CA GLY A 204 -15.86 -2.22 15.41
C GLY A 204 -15.37 -0.79 15.18
N ALA A 205 -14.20 -0.43 15.74
CA ALA A 205 -13.67 0.93 15.68
C ALA A 205 -12.70 1.18 14.52
N LEU A 206 -12.08 0.13 13.97
CA LEU A 206 -11.07 0.25 12.93
C LEU A 206 -10.97 -1.03 12.09
N HIS A 207 -10.78 -0.89 10.78
CA HIS A 207 -10.28 -1.96 9.91
C HIS A 207 -9.26 -1.42 8.89
N ASN A 208 -8.43 -2.33 8.39
CA ASN A 208 -7.42 -2.05 7.36
C ASN A 208 -7.66 -2.90 6.10
N ASP A 209 -8.84 -3.51 6.00
CA ASP A 209 -9.19 -4.44 4.92
C ASP A 209 -9.68 -3.71 3.68
N TYR A 210 -8.84 -3.74 2.64
CA TYR A 210 -9.09 -3.17 1.32
C TYR A 210 -8.53 -4.07 0.22
N VAL A 211 -9.24 -4.14 -0.90
CA VAL A 211 -8.79 -4.74 -2.17
C VAL A 211 -8.31 -3.62 -3.08
N HIS A 212 -7.14 -3.80 -3.70
CA HIS A 212 -6.55 -2.80 -4.59
C HIS A 212 -6.92 -3.08 -6.04
N VAL A 213 -7.39 -2.08 -6.77
CA VAL A 213 -7.81 -2.18 -8.17
C VAL A 213 -6.98 -1.24 -9.02
N LYS A 214 -6.14 -1.78 -9.90
CA LYS A 214 -5.33 -0.98 -10.83
C LYS A 214 -6.21 -0.41 -11.95
N SER A 215 -6.09 0.89 -12.24
CA SER A 215 -6.70 1.49 -13.44
C SER A 215 -6.03 0.95 -14.71
N ARG A 216 -6.81 0.77 -15.79
CA ARG A 216 -6.26 0.42 -17.12
C ARG A 216 -5.81 1.65 -17.91
N ARG A 217 -6.02 2.86 -17.41
CA ARG A 217 -5.62 4.09 -18.10
C ARG A 217 -4.10 4.27 -18.04
N PRO A 218 -3.44 4.62 -19.16
CA PRO A 218 -2.06 5.06 -19.10
C PRO A 218 -1.98 6.34 -18.24
N PRO A 219 -0.95 6.49 -17.40
CA PRO A 219 -0.82 7.65 -16.52
C PRO A 219 -0.83 8.93 -17.36
N SER A 220 -1.73 9.86 -17.04
CA SER A 220 -1.68 11.21 -17.60
C SER A 220 -0.37 11.88 -17.15
N SER A 221 0.19 12.76 -17.98
CA SER A 221 1.45 13.46 -17.67
C SER A 221 1.40 14.29 -16.37
N GLN A 222 0.20 14.56 -15.85
CA GLN A 222 -0.06 15.28 -14.60
C GLN A 222 -0.23 14.38 -13.36
N GLN A 223 -0.38 13.05 -13.51
CA GLN A 223 -0.64 12.09 -12.42
C GLN A 223 0.55 11.16 -12.12
N LYS A 224 1.79 11.61 -12.31
CA LYS A 224 2.98 10.77 -12.07
C LYS A 224 3.20 10.35 -10.61
N ASN A 225 2.46 10.93 -9.66
CA ASN A 225 2.65 10.73 -8.22
C ASN A 225 1.39 10.28 -7.45
N GLU A 226 0.26 10.02 -8.12
CA GLU A 226 -0.94 9.48 -7.45
C GLU A 226 -0.94 7.95 -7.49
N PRO A 227 -1.46 7.26 -6.45
CA PRO A 227 -1.61 5.82 -6.46
C PRO A 227 -2.42 5.42 -7.71
N GLN A 228 -1.84 4.59 -8.58
CA GLN A 228 -2.54 4.07 -9.77
C GLN A 228 -3.53 2.95 -9.42
N ASP A 229 -3.71 2.71 -8.13
CA ASP A 229 -4.54 1.70 -7.51
C ASP A 229 -5.60 2.34 -6.62
N PHE A 230 -6.84 2.02 -6.94
CA PHE A 230 -8.02 2.40 -6.18
C PHE A 230 -8.36 1.33 -5.14
N LEU A 231 -9.09 1.72 -4.10
CA LEU A 231 -9.53 0.81 -3.05
C LEU A 231 -11.00 0.38 -3.22
N ILE A 232 -11.26 -0.90 -2.97
CA ILE A 232 -12.55 -1.44 -2.56
C ILE A 232 -12.46 -1.76 -1.06
N SER A 233 -13.43 -1.32 -0.26
CA SER A 233 -13.38 -1.34 1.20
C SER A 233 -14.31 -2.36 1.85
N LEU A 234 -13.86 -2.99 2.95
CA LEU A 234 -14.68 -3.91 3.78
C LEU A 234 -15.93 -3.25 4.38
N ARG A 235 -15.92 -1.93 4.59
CA ARG A 235 -17.07 -1.13 5.05
C ARG A 235 -17.23 0.10 4.17
N PRO A 236 -18.41 0.72 4.11
CA PRO A 236 -18.59 1.97 3.39
C PRO A 236 -17.50 2.98 3.75
N PHE A 237 -17.07 3.80 2.78
CA PHE A 237 -16.11 4.86 3.02
C PHE A 237 -16.63 5.88 4.05
N SER A 238 -17.94 6.04 4.21
CA SER A 238 -18.52 6.89 5.24
C SER A 238 -18.42 6.32 6.66
N ASP A 239 -18.15 5.02 6.81
CA ASP A 239 -18.06 4.36 8.12
C ASP A 239 -16.87 4.91 8.93
N PRO A 240 -17.06 5.28 10.20
CA PRO A 240 -15.99 5.83 11.04
C PRO A 240 -14.73 4.94 11.13
N SER A 241 -14.90 3.62 11.00
CA SER A 241 -13.81 2.64 11.06
C SER A 241 -12.99 2.51 9.78
N SER A 242 -13.48 3.03 8.65
CA SER A 242 -12.80 3.05 7.34
C SER A 242 -11.72 4.15 7.27
N VAL A 243 -10.88 4.30 8.29
CA VAL A 243 -10.00 5.48 8.46
C VAL A 243 -9.09 5.72 7.25
N ALA A 244 -8.48 4.67 6.70
CA ALA A 244 -7.65 4.78 5.50
C ALA A 244 -8.48 5.13 4.26
N GLY A 245 -9.61 4.47 4.03
CA GLY A 245 -10.52 4.80 2.92
C GLY A 245 -11.02 6.24 2.98
N ARG A 246 -11.47 6.70 4.16
CA ARG A 246 -11.93 8.07 4.40
C ARG A 246 -10.89 9.13 4.05
N SER A 247 -9.62 8.84 4.26
CA SER A 247 -8.55 9.76 3.89
C SER A 247 -8.37 9.93 2.38
N ARG A 248 -8.97 9.06 1.56
CA ARG A 248 -9.03 9.15 0.09
C ARG A 248 -10.29 9.86 -0.43
N VAL A 249 -11.14 10.38 0.46
CA VAL A 249 -12.31 11.20 0.12
C VAL A 249 -11.93 12.65 0.41
N PHE A 250 -11.53 13.38 -0.64
CA PHE A 250 -10.90 14.70 -0.48
C PHE A 250 -11.88 15.86 -0.60
N SER A 251 -13.07 15.62 -1.17
CA SER A 251 -14.01 16.66 -1.54
C SER A 251 -15.46 16.27 -1.26
N HIS A 252 -16.33 17.28 -1.23
CA HIS A 252 -17.78 17.06 -1.22
C HIS A 252 -18.24 16.23 -2.43
N GLN A 253 -17.59 16.43 -3.57
CA GLN A 253 -17.84 15.69 -4.80
C GLN A 253 -17.55 14.18 -4.63
N ASP A 254 -16.44 13.86 -3.97
CA ASP A 254 -16.08 12.48 -3.63
C ASP A 254 -17.11 11.83 -2.70
N ALA A 255 -17.54 12.57 -1.68
CA ALA A 255 -18.56 12.08 -0.74
C ALA A 255 -19.89 11.78 -1.44
N ARG A 256 -20.29 12.61 -2.42
CA ARG A 256 -21.49 12.36 -3.23
C ARG A 256 -21.36 11.11 -4.09
N LEU A 257 -20.19 10.88 -4.70
CA LEU A 257 -19.95 9.65 -5.48
C LEU A 257 -20.03 8.40 -4.59
N ASN A 258 -19.49 8.44 -3.37
CA ASN A 258 -19.64 7.34 -2.40
C ASN A 258 -21.07 7.18 -1.87
N ALA A 259 -21.90 8.22 -1.93
CA ALA A 259 -23.31 8.11 -1.55
C ALA A 259 -24.17 7.44 -2.63
N LEU A 260 -23.64 7.20 -3.83
CA LEU A 260 -24.37 6.52 -4.90
C LEU A 260 -24.72 5.07 -4.50
N PRO A 261 -25.93 4.59 -4.81
CA PRO A 261 -26.34 3.22 -4.53
C PRO A 261 -25.36 2.20 -5.10
N GLY A 262 -24.96 1.23 -4.28
CA GLY A 262 -24.05 0.17 -4.70
C GLY A 262 -22.56 0.54 -4.70
N LEU A 263 -22.20 1.81 -4.45
CA LEU A 263 -20.85 2.32 -4.65
C LEU A 263 -20.20 2.88 -3.38
N SER A 264 -20.79 2.65 -2.21
CA SER A 264 -20.30 3.23 -0.95
C SER A 264 -18.96 2.67 -0.48
N ARG A 265 -18.60 1.49 -0.98
CA ARG A 265 -17.33 0.79 -0.74
C ARG A 265 -16.24 1.07 -1.77
N ILE A 266 -16.53 1.89 -2.77
CA ILE A 266 -15.68 2.03 -3.96
C ILE A 266 -15.01 3.39 -3.92
N GLU A 267 -13.69 3.44 -4.08
CA GLU A 267 -12.99 4.72 -4.10
C GLU A 267 -13.55 5.66 -5.20
N PRO A 268 -13.85 6.94 -4.89
CA PRO A 268 -14.44 7.89 -5.84
C PRO A 268 -13.69 8.04 -7.16
N GLY A 269 -12.35 7.93 -7.14
CA GLY A 269 -11.52 7.94 -8.35
C GLY A 269 -11.88 6.80 -9.31
N LEU A 270 -12.11 5.59 -8.79
CA LEU A 270 -12.52 4.44 -9.60
C LEU A 270 -13.91 4.64 -10.20
N ILE A 271 -14.84 5.24 -9.45
CA ILE A 271 -16.18 5.54 -9.95
C ILE A 271 -16.09 6.48 -11.16
N ARG A 272 -15.28 7.54 -11.08
CA ARG A 272 -15.06 8.46 -12.21
C ARG A 272 -14.40 7.78 -13.41
N ASP A 273 -13.41 6.94 -13.15
CA ASP A 273 -12.71 6.19 -14.19
C ASP A 273 -13.65 5.23 -14.93
N LEU A 274 -14.49 4.51 -14.18
CA LEU A 274 -15.51 3.64 -14.74
C LEU A 274 -16.58 4.43 -15.50
N ALA A 275 -17.12 5.51 -14.92
CA ALA A 275 -18.12 6.35 -15.57
C ALA A 275 -17.63 6.82 -16.95
N SER A 276 -16.41 7.32 -17.00
CA SER A 276 -15.79 7.75 -18.25
C SER A 276 -15.45 6.61 -19.23
N ALA A 277 -15.35 5.36 -18.76
CA ALA A 277 -15.09 4.20 -19.59
C ALA A 277 -16.37 3.58 -20.17
N VAL A 278 -17.50 3.68 -19.47
CA VAL A 278 -18.77 3.04 -19.83
C VAL A 278 -19.86 4.01 -20.29
N ALA A 279 -19.64 5.32 -20.20
CA ALA A 279 -20.56 6.32 -20.72
C ALA A 279 -20.71 6.17 -22.24
N THR A 280 -21.95 6.30 -22.72
CA THR A 280 -22.30 6.18 -24.14
C THR A 280 -22.39 7.53 -24.84
N SER A 281 -22.52 8.61 -24.06
CA SER A 281 -22.60 9.98 -24.56
C SER A 281 -21.83 10.96 -23.66
N PRO A 282 -21.37 12.10 -24.20
CA PRO A 282 -20.83 13.19 -23.39
C PRO A 282 -21.85 13.77 -22.40
N ASP A 283 -23.14 13.69 -22.72
CA ASP A 283 -24.22 14.23 -21.91
C ASP A 283 -24.36 13.47 -20.58
N GLU A 284 -24.17 12.15 -20.58
CA GLU A 284 -24.15 11.35 -19.34
C GLU A 284 -23.02 11.79 -18.38
N LEU A 285 -21.83 12.07 -18.93
CA LEU A 285 -20.70 12.55 -18.13
C LEU A 285 -20.92 13.98 -17.63
N ALA A 286 -21.52 14.83 -18.46
CA ALA A 286 -21.89 16.19 -18.08
C ALA A 286 -22.95 16.19 -16.98
N ALA A 287 -23.97 15.33 -17.07
CA ALA A 287 -24.99 15.15 -16.05
C ALA A 287 -24.39 14.66 -14.73
N LEU A 288 -23.49 13.66 -14.77
CA LEU A 288 -22.81 13.17 -13.57
C LEU A 288 -21.98 14.28 -12.93
N GLN A 289 -21.21 15.01 -13.74
CA GLN A 289 -20.39 16.12 -13.27
C GLN A 289 -21.24 17.24 -12.64
N GLN A 290 -22.34 17.62 -13.29
CA GLN A 290 -23.26 18.63 -12.80
C GLN A 290 -23.90 18.20 -11.48
N TRP A 291 -24.36 16.96 -11.38
CA TRP A 291 -24.95 16.41 -10.17
C TRP A 291 -23.94 16.41 -9.01
N VAL A 292 -22.74 15.87 -9.23
CA VAL A 292 -21.67 15.81 -8.22
C VAL A 292 -21.25 17.20 -7.74
N GLN A 293 -21.33 18.23 -8.59
CA GLN A 293 -21.03 19.63 -8.23
C GLN A 293 -22.20 20.36 -7.56
N GLY A 294 -23.43 19.90 -7.77
CA GLY A 294 -24.64 20.55 -7.28
C GLY A 294 -24.88 20.35 -5.78
N THR A 295 -26.09 20.72 -5.35
CA THR A 295 -26.57 20.56 -3.95
C THR A 295 -27.85 19.74 -3.84
N GLU A 296 -28.43 19.32 -4.97
CA GLU A 296 -29.66 18.51 -4.98
C GLU A 296 -29.40 17.11 -4.39
N GLU A 297 -30.27 16.64 -3.50
CA GLU A 297 -30.11 15.33 -2.84
C GLU A 297 -30.51 14.15 -3.76
N GLY A 298 -31.49 14.37 -4.64
CA GLY A 298 -31.97 13.34 -5.57
C GLY A 298 -30.96 13.03 -6.66
N ILE A 299 -30.87 11.76 -7.07
CA ILE A 299 -30.09 11.32 -8.24
C ILE A 299 -30.97 11.54 -9.48
N PRO A 300 -30.51 12.29 -10.50
CA PRO A 300 -31.23 12.46 -11.76
C PRO A 300 -31.44 11.11 -12.44
N THR A 301 -32.66 10.87 -12.94
CA THR A 301 -33.01 9.64 -13.68
C THR A 301 -32.16 9.44 -14.93
N GLU A 302 -31.61 10.52 -15.50
CA GLU A 302 -30.68 10.50 -16.63
C GLU A 302 -29.37 9.75 -16.29
N LEU A 303 -29.05 9.57 -15.00
CA LEU A 303 -27.87 8.82 -14.55
C LEU A 303 -28.15 7.33 -14.34
N ASP A 304 -29.40 6.88 -14.35
CA ASP A 304 -29.76 5.51 -13.97
C ASP A 304 -29.04 4.48 -14.86
N GLU A 305 -29.05 4.68 -16.18
CA GLU A 305 -28.38 3.75 -17.11
C GLU A 305 -26.86 3.79 -16.97
N LEU A 306 -26.27 4.97 -16.72
CA LEU A 306 -24.84 5.09 -16.50
C LEU A 306 -24.42 4.36 -15.22
N LEU A 307 -25.17 4.55 -14.13
CA LEU A 307 -24.93 3.91 -12.85
C LEU A 307 -25.06 2.39 -12.95
N GLU A 308 -26.08 1.91 -13.66
CA GLU A 308 -26.26 0.48 -13.91
C GLU A 308 -25.07 -0.11 -14.68
N ARG A 309 -24.57 0.57 -15.73
CA ARG A 309 -23.37 0.12 -16.47
C ARG A 309 -22.12 0.11 -15.60
N ILE A 310 -21.94 1.11 -14.72
CA ILE A 310 -20.83 1.14 -13.76
C ILE A 310 -20.92 -0.04 -12.79
N GLN A 311 -22.09 -0.26 -12.19
CA GLN A 311 -22.35 -1.34 -11.24
C GLN A 311 -22.17 -2.71 -11.88
N GLN A 312 -22.66 -2.93 -13.10
CA GLN A 312 -22.49 -4.18 -13.84
C GLN A 312 -21.01 -4.44 -14.18
N THR A 313 -20.30 -3.41 -14.65
CA THR A 313 -18.86 -3.54 -15.00
C THR A 313 -18.03 -3.88 -13.77
N LEU A 314 -18.29 -3.20 -12.65
CA LEU A 314 -17.60 -3.44 -11.40
C LEU A 314 -17.99 -4.80 -10.80
N GLY A 315 -19.29 -5.13 -10.80
CA GLY A 315 -19.80 -6.41 -10.32
C GLY A 315 -19.20 -7.60 -11.06
N ALA A 316 -19.14 -7.53 -12.39
CA ALA A 316 -18.49 -8.55 -13.21
C ALA A 316 -16.99 -8.71 -12.86
N LYS A 317 -16.29 -7.61 -12.60
CA LYS A 317 -14.88 -7.65 -12.21
C LYS A 317 -14.68 -8.27 -10.82
N VAL A 318 -15.44 -7.82 -9.82
CA VAL A 318 -15.34 -8.36 -8.44
C VAL A 318 -15.71 -9.84 -8.43
N GLN A 319 -16.76 -10.23 -9.16
CA GLN A 319 -17.16 -11.63 -9.29
C GLN A 319 -16.08 -12.50 -9.94
N PHE A 320 -15.44 -11.99 -10.99
CA PHE A 320 -14.34 -12.68 -11.66
C PHE A 320 -13.13 -12.86 -10.72
N ASP A 321 -12.75 -11.82 -9.99
CA ASP A 321 -11.66 -11.90 -9.01
C ASP A 321 -11.99 -12.87 -7.88
N TYR A 322 -13.23 -12.85 -7.38
CA TYR A 322 -13.69 -13.77 -6.35
C TYR A 322 -13.62 -15.23 -6.81
N GLN A 323 -14.05 -15.53 -8.05
CA GLN A 323 -13.96 -16.88 -8.61
C GLN A 323 -12.51 -17.38 -8.71
N ARG A 324 -11.60 -16.52 -9.14
CA ARG A 324 -10.16 -16.86 -9.16
C ARG A 324 -9.62 -17.06 -7.75
N PHE A 325 -9.96 -16.18 -6.83
CA PHE A 325 -9.59 -16.29 -5.43
C PHE A 325 -10.03 -17.62 -4.81
N GLN A 326 -11.28 -18.05 -5.08
CA GLN A 326 -11.85 -19.31 -4.61
C GLN A 326 -11.22 -20.56 -5.25
N SER A 327 -10.57 -20.44 -6.42
CA SER A 327 -9.91 -21.58 -7.06
C SER A 327 -8.60 -22.03 -6.38
N VAL A 328 -8.11 -21.25 -5.43
CA VAL A 328 -6.90 -21.56 -4.65
C VAL A 328 -7.29 -22.34 -3.40
N GLU A 329 -6.94 -23.62 -3.37
CA GLU A 329 -7.12 -24.48 -2.20
C GLU A 329 -5.88 -24.43 -1.30
N ILE A 330 -6.08 -24.22 0.00
CA ILE A 330 -5.02 -24.28 1.02
C ILE A 330 -5.37 -25.42 1.97
N GLU A 331 -4.67 -26.55 1.85
CA GLU A 331 -4.95 -27.77 2.61
C GLU A 331 -4.69 -27.59 4.12
N SER A 332 -3.55 -26.98 4.46
CA SER A 332 -3.17 -26.66 5.83
C SER A 332 -2.25 -25.44 5.86
N ALA A 333 -2.19 -24.79 7.02
CA ALA A 333 -1.18 -23.80 7.34
C ALA A 333 -0.23 -24.42 8.36
N ASP A 334 0.97 -24.77 7.91
CA ASP A 334 1.95 -25.55 8.67
C ASP A 334 2.97 -24.68 9.41
N ASN A 335 2.99 -23.38 9.12
CA ASN A 335 3.91 -22.42 9.71
C ASN A 335 3.28 -21.02 9.85
N GLN A 336 3.99 -20.13 10.55
CA GLN A 336 3.51 -18.77 10.85
C GLN A 336 3.27 -17.89 9.62
N ASN A 337 4.04 -18.07 8.53
CA ASN A 337 3.84 -17.32 7.29
C ASN A 337 2.55 -17.76 6.60
N GLN A 338 2.32 -19.07 6.51
CA GLN A 338 1.09 -19.63 5.94
C GLN A 338 -0.13 -19.25 6.80
N GLU A 339 -0.01 -19.28 8.13
CA GLU A 339 -1.07 -18.81 9.03
C GLU A 339 -1.37 -17.31 8.84
N LEU A 340 -0.33 -16.49 8.61
CA LEU A 340 -0.50 -15.07 8.29
C LEU A 340 -1.17 -14.88 6.92
N ALA A 341 -0.76 -15.66 5.92
CA ALA A 341 -1.34 -15.64 4.58
C ALA A 341 -2.83 -16.02 4.60
N VAL A 342 -3.20 -17.10 5.29
CA VAL A 342 -4.61 -17.52 5.48
C VAL A 342 -5.42 -16.43 6.18
N ARG A 343 -4.91 -15.83 7.25
CA ARG A 343 -5.62 -14.71 7.91
C ARG A 343 -5.83 -13.52 6.99
N TYR A 344 -4.82 -13.17 6.17
CA TYR A 344 -4.94 -12.12 5.18
C TYR A 344 -5.98 -12.46 4.11
N ARG A 345 -5.98 -13.71 3.61
CA ARG A 345 -6.96 -14.21 2.64
C ARG A 345 -8.39 -14.09 3.16
N ASN A 346 -8.65 -14.52 4.39
CA ASN A 346 -9.98 -14.42 4.98
C ASN A 346 -10.48 -12.96 5.06
N GLN A 347 -9.59 -12.03 5.38
CA GLN A 347 -9.92 -10.59 5.39
C GLN A 347 -10.11 -10.03 3.97
N TYR A 348 -9.31 -10.50 3.01
CA TYR A 348 -9.42 -10.14 1.60
C TYR A 348 -10.75 -10.61 0.99
N GLU A 349 -11.14 -11.85 1.29
CA GLU A 349 -12.40 -12.45 0.87
C GLU A 349 -13.61 -11.66 1.38
N ALA A 350 -13.61 -11.30 2.67
CA ALA A 350 -14.69 -10.53 3.27
C ALA A 350 -14.91 -9.17 2.58
N VAL A 351 -13.85 -8.55 2.03
CA VAL A 351 -13.97 -7.32 1.22
C VAL A 351 -14.67 -7.61 -0.10
N LEU A 352 -14.29 -8.69 -0.81
CA LEU A 352 -14.91 -9.09 -2.07
C LEU A 352 -16.39 -9.42 -1.86
N GLU A 353 -16.72 -10.23 -0.85
CA GLU A 353 -18.11 -10.59 -0.52
C GLU A 353 -18.96 -9.37 -0.20
N ALA A 354 -18.46 -8.46 0.64
CA ALA A 354 -19.17 -7.25 1.01
C ALA A 354 -19.43 -6.33 -0.20
N ALA A 355 -18.47 -6.24 -1.12
CA ALA A 355 -18.63 -5.47 -2.35
C ALA A 355 -19.63 -6.14 -3.32
N MET A 356 -19.56 -7.46 -3.50
CA MET A 356 -20.51 -8.20 -4.35
C MET A 356 -21.95 -8.10 -3.83
N ASP A 357 -22.16 -8.25 -2.52
CA ASP A 357 -23.47 -8.13 -1.89
C ASP A 357 -24.06 -6.72 -2.09
N GLU A 358 -23.28 -5.67 -1.86
CA GLU A 358 -23.74 -4.30 -2.09
C GLU A 358 -24.07 -4.02 -3.57
N LEU A 359 -23.21 -4.43 -4.51
CA LEU A 359 -23.43 -4.25 -5.94
C LEU A 359 -24.67 -5.02 -6.43
N SER A 360 -24.86 -6.25 -5.95
CA SER A 360 -26.02 -7.08 -6.31
C SER A 360 -27.33 -6.44 -5.84
N ARG A 361 -27.36 -5.92 -4.61
CA ARG A 361 -28.55 -5.23 -4.07
C ARG A 361 -28.88 -3.95 -4.81
N ALA A 362 -27.89 -3.21 -5.33
CA ALA A 362 -28.15 -1.99 -6.08
C ALA A 362 -28.79 -2.26 -7.45
N LEU A 363 -28.52 -3.42 -8.05
CA LEU A 363 -29.08 -3.81 -9.35
C LEU A 363 -30.54 -4.33 -9.26
N VAL A 364 -30.96 -4.87 -8.11
CA VAL A 364 -32.31 -5.45 -7.92
C VAL A 364 -33.45 -4.42 -8.01
N PRO A 365 -33.41 -3.25 -7.33
CA PRO A 365 -34.43 -2.21 -7.46
C PRO A 365 -34.62 -1.76 -8.90
N ASN A 366 -33.51 -1.54 -9.63
CA ASN A 366 -33.57 -1.12 -11.04
C ASN A 366 -34.22 -2.19 -11.94
N HIS A 367 -33.97 -3.47 -11.68
CA HIS A 367 -34.60 -4.54 -12.46
C HIS A 367 -36.11 -4.67 -12.18
N LEU A 368 -36.52 -4.56 -10.92
CA LEU A 368 -37.94 -4.59 -10.54
C LEU A 368 -38.71 -3.38 -11.08
N GLU A 369 -38.12 -2.20 -11.08
CA GLU A 369 -38.74 -1.01 -11.66
C GLU A 369 -38.90 -1.13 -13.19
N LYS A 370 -37.90 -1.66 -13.90
CA LYS A 370 -38.01 -1.94 -15.35
C LYS A 370 -39.08 -2.98 -15.67
N LEU A 371 -39.17 -4.05 -14.87
CA LEU A 371 -40.22 -5.07 -15.00
C LEU A 371 -41.62 -4.49 -14.79
N VAL A 372 -41.78 -3.54 -13.86
CA VAL A 372 -43.06 -2.84 -13.62
C VAL A 372 -43.38 -1.84 -14.73
N LYS A 373 -42.37 -1.21 -15.36
CA LYS A 373 -42.52 -0.27 -16.48
C LYS A 373 -42.64 -0.94 -17.86
N GLY A 374 -42.39 -2.24 -17.96
CA GLY A 374 -42.49 -3.00 -19.22
C GLY A 374 -41.35 -2.74 -20.21
N GLU A 375 -40.23 -2.20 -19.74
CA GLU A 375 -39.03 -1.96 -20.53
C GLU A 375 -38.16 -3.24 -20.47
N GLN A 376 -37.98 -3.91 -21.62
CA GLN A 376 -37.14 -5.11 -21.77
C GLN A 376 -35.68 -4.77 -22.02
#